data_AF-A0A420RK18-F1
#
_entry.id   AF-A0A420RK18-F1
#
_cell.length_a   1.000
_cell.length_b   1.000
_cell.length_c   1.000
_cell.angle_alpha   90.00
_cell.angle_beta   90.00
_cell.angle_gamma   90.00
#
_symmetry.space_group_name_H-M   'P 1'
#
loop_
_entity.id
_entity.type
_entity.pdbx_description
1 polymer ?
#
loop_
_entity_poly.entity_id
_entity_poly.type
_entity_poly.pdbx_seq_one_letter_code
_entity_poly.pdbx_strand_id
1 'polypeptide(L)'
;MRCAPRSQPNPRRWSSAPTLSELGESMPKNYRQSETWKREGNGFLVQVTHWQRDSGDEFEGPHRWNVYAYIYPSHPHFSSFGDAEDMTQSACTALPLHAYPSFHRIHLDSRSGKACSHQVGSDYGHLYDDQFSFMERPEDAAAVFRDADALYDWLSERAATKKPQALQHCADAI
;
A
#
# COMPACT_ATOMS: atom_id res chain seq x y z
N MET A 1 -40.34 5.97 31.94
CA MET A 1 -40.11 6.11 30.49
C MET A 1 -39.56 4.79 29.97
N ARG A 2 -40.30 4.08 29.11
CA ARG A 2 -39.91 2.77 28.57
C ARG A 2 -39.43 2.96 27.13
N CYS A 3 -38.17 2.65 26.84
CA CYS A 3 -37.64 2.64 25.48
C CYS A 3 -38.20 1.44 24.71
N ALA A 4 -38.76 1.68 23.54
CA ALA A 4 -39.18 0.63 22.61
C ALA A 4 -37.95 -0.06 21.97
N PRO A 5 -38.02 -1.37 21.66
CA PRO A 5 -36.93 -2.08 21.00
C PRO A 5 -36.85 -1.70 19.52
N ARG A 6 -35.63 -1.46 19.03
CA ARG A 6 -35.32 -1.22 17.61
C ARG A 6 -35.57 -2.48 16.79
N SER A 7 -36.40 -2.36 15.75
CA SER A 7 -36.57 -3.37 14.71
C SER A 7 -35.26 -3.56 13.92
N GLN A 8 -34.80 -4.80 13.76
CA GLN A 8 -33.63 -5.10 12.92
C GLN A 8 -33.96 -4.92 11.42
N PRO A 9 -33.01 -4.42 10.61
CA PRO A 9 -33.20 -4.31 9.17
C PRO A 9 -33.17 -5.70 8.50
N ASN A 10 -34.14 -5.89 7.60
CA ASN A 10 -34.32 -7.06 6.76
C ASN A 10 -33.07 -7.29 5.87
N PRO A 11 -32.39 -8.45 5.93
CA PRO A 11 -31.28 -8.75 5.04
C PRO A 11 -31.82 -8.93 3.62
N ARG A 12 -31.67 -7.91 2.78
CA ARG A 12 -31.92 -8.06 1.34
C ARG A 12 -31.06 -9.21 0.85
N ARG A 13 -31.70 -10.25 0.34
CA ARG A 13 -31.08 -11.39 -0.34
C ARG A 13 -30.40 -10.84 -1.60
N TRP A 14 -29.08 -10.72 -1.56
CA TRP A 14 -28.29 -10.40 -2.76
C TRP A 14 -28.36 -11.62 -3.66
N SER A 15 -29.28 -11.61 -4.63
CA SER A 15 -29.20 -12.50 -5.78
C SER A 15 -27.83 -12.30 -6.44
N SER A 16 -27.15 -13.41 -6.71
CA SER A 16 -25.79 -13.51 -7.24
C SER A 16 -25.52 -12.45 -8.30
N ALA A 17 -24.43 -11.70 -8.15
CA ALA A 17 -23.96 -10.81 -9.20
C ALA A 17 -23.70 -11.64 -10.48
N PRO A 18 -24.16 -11.17 -11.65
CA PRO A 18 -23.91 -11.87 -12.90
C PRO A 18 -22.40 -12.02 -13.13
N THR A 19 -21.98 -13.18 -13.61
CA THR A 19 -20.58 -13.43 -13.95
C THR A 19 -20.19 -12.57 -15.14
N LEU A 20 -18.95 -12.07 -15.16
CA LEU A 20 -18.40 -11.22 -16.23
C LEU A 20 -18.52 -11.83 -17.65
N SER A 21 -18.75 -13.14 -17.76
CA SER A 21 -19.04 -13.84 -19.02
C SER A 21 -20.41 -13.58 -19.61
N GLU A 22 -21.37 -13.02 -18.86
CA GLU A 22 -22.76 -12.82 -19.28
C GLU A 22 -23.04 -11.42 -19.86
N LEU A 23 -22.12 -10.47 -19.68
CA LEU A 23 -22.20 -9.13 -20.24
C LEU A 23 -21.29 -9.07 -21.46
N GLY A 24 -21.87 -9.30 -22.64
CA GLY A 24 -21.22 -9.10 -23.95
C GLY A 24 -20.89 -7.62 -24.26
N GLU A 25 -20.51 -6.85 -23.24
CA GLU A 25 -20.06 -5.48 -23.35
C GLU A 25 -18.55 -5.48 -23.56
N SER A 26 -18.13 -5.10 -24.76
CA SER A 26 -16.77 -4.64 -25.05
C SER A 26 -16.30 -3.74 -23.91
N MET A 27 -15.27 -4.16 -23.16
CA MET A 27 -14.60 -3.32 -22.18
C MET A 27 -14.38 -1.92 -22.78
N PRO A 28 -14.69 -0.84 -22.05
CA PRO A 28 -14.52 0.50 -22.57
C PRO A 28 -13.04 0.70 -22.96
N LYS A 29 -12.81 1.03 -24.24
CA LYS A 29 -11.50 1.00 -24.92
C LYS A 29 -10.39 1.88 -24.30
N ASN A 30 -10.69 2.61 -23.23
CA ASN A 30 -9.80 3.57 -22.57
C ASN A 30 -9.40 3.17 -21.14
N TYR A 31 -9.76 1.96 -20.68
CA TYR A 31 -9.41 1.47 -19.36
C TYR A 31 -8.39 0.34 -19.46
N ARG A 32 -7.42 0.34 -18.55
CA ARG A 32 -6.42 -0.73 -18.41
C ARG A 32 -6.70 -1.51 -17.14
N GLN A 33 -6.58 -2.82 -17.21
CA GLN A 33 -6.69 -3.69 -16.05
C GLN A 33 -5.43 -3.57 -15.18
N SER A 34 -5.63 -3.59 -13.87
CA SER A 34 -4.57 -3.74 -12.88
C SER A 34 -5.05 -4.63 -11.73
N GLU A 35 -4.09 -5.26 -11.07
CA GLU A 35 -4.28 -6.10 -9.90
C GLU A 35 -3.58 -5.47 -8.71
N THR A 36 -4.12 -5.70 -7.52
CA THR A 36 -3.60 -5.11 -6.29
C THR A 36 -3.80 -6.03 -5.11
N TRP A 37 -2.70 -6.31 -4.40
CA TRP A 37 -2.68 -7.05 -3.14
C TRP A 37 -2.30 -6.09 -2.02
N LYS A 38 -2.97 -6.24 -0.87
CA LYS A 38 -2.87 -5.31 0.25
C LYS A 38 -2.66 -6.06 1.55
N ARG A 39 -1.78 -5.54 2.40
CA ARG A 39 -1.54 -6.05 3.75
C ARG A 39 -1.47 -4.88 4.73
N GLU A 40 -2.45 -4.80 5.60
CA GLU A 40 -2.58 -3.72 6.60
C GLU A 40 -1.79 -4.03 7.86
N GLY A 41 -1.12 -3.01 8.40
CA GLY A 41 -0.42 -3.04 9.68
C GLY A 41 -0.83 -1.89 10.60
N ASN A 42 -0.24 -1.81 11.79
CA ASN A 42 -0.59 -0.76 12.76
C ASN A 42 -0.02 0.61 12.33
N GLY A 43 -0.85 1.41 11.64
CA GLY A 43 -0.47 2.73 11.15
C GLY A 43 0.19 2.72 9.77
N PHE A 44 0.12 1.61 9.04
CA PHE A 44 0.62 1.55 7.66
C PHE A 44 -0.12 0.49 6.83
N LEU A 45 0.07 0.54 5.52
CA LEU A 45 -0.42 -0.44 4.55
C LEU A 45 0.68 -0.74 3.55
N VAL A 46 0.98 -2.02 3.29
CA VAL A 46 1.82 -2.45 2.16
C VAL A 46 0.92 -2.88 1.01
N GLN A 47 1.27 -2.46 -0.20
CA GLN A 47 0.53 -2.72 -1.42
C GLN A 47 1.48 -3.23 -2.51
N VAL A 48 1.15 -4.37 -3.10
CA VAL A 48 1.76 -4.85 -4.34
C VAL A 48 0.79 -4.53 -5.47
N THR A 49 1.27 -3.91 -6.55
CA THR A 49 0.46 -3.68 -7.75
C THR A 49 1.08 -4.35 -8.95
N HIS A 50 0.23 -4.94 -9.79
CA HIS A 50 0.61 -5.50 -11.08
C HIS A 50 -0.28 -4.90 -12.16
N TRP A 51 0.32 -4.47 -13.26
CA TRP A 51 -0.39 -3.98 -14.43
C TRP A 51 0.42 -4.25 -15.68
N GLN A 52 -0.23 -4.15 -16.85
CA GLN A 52 0.40 -4.45 -18.13
C GLN A 52 0.56 -3.20 -19.00
N ARG A 53 1.65 -3.17 -19.75
CA ARG A 53 1.96 -2.15 -20.76
C ARG A 53 2.57 -2.84 -21.97
N ASP A 54 2.13 -2.46 -23.17
CA ASP A 54 2.89 -2.76 -24.39
C ASP A 54 4.26 -2.08 -24.28
N SER A 55 5.35 -2.85 -24.20
CA SER A 55 6.71 -2.32 -24.16
C SER A 55 7.17 -1.84 -25.54
N GLY A 56 6.76 -2.54 -26.60
CA GLY A 56 7.29 -2.34 -27.95
C GLY A 56 8.77 -2.73 -28.09
N ASP A 57 9.39 -3.19 -27.01
CA ASP A 57 10.78 -3.59 -26.90
C ASP A 57 10.82 -5.13 -26.75
N GLU A 58 11.62 -5.80 -27.57
CA GLU A 58 11.74 -7.26 -27.56
C GLU A 58 12.47 -7.79 -26.31
N PHE A 59 13.19 -6.93 -25.58
CA PHE A 59 13.91 -7.28 -24.37
C PHE A 59 13.12 -7.01 -23.08
N GLU A 60 11.98 -6.33 -23.16
CA GLU A 60 11.13 -5.99 -22.02
C GLU A 60 9.74 -6.62 -22.21
N GLY A 61 9.33 -7.51 -21.32
CA GLY A 61 7.98 -8.08 -21.31
C GLY A 61 6.90 -7.05 -20.90
N PRO A 62 5.61 -7.42 -20.97
CA PRO A 62 4.52 -6.47 -20.77
C PRO A 62 4.19 -6.19 -19.29
N HIS A 63 4.76 -6.94 -18.34
CA HIS A 63 4.35 -6.90 -16.94
C HIS A 63 5.08 -5.80 -16.17
N ARG A 64 4.37 -5.11 -15.28
CA ARG A 64 4.93 -4.10 -14.38
C ARG A 64 4.48 -4.40 -12.97
N TRP A 65 5.46 -4.58 -12.08
CA TRP A 65 5.25 -4.84 -10.67
C TRP A 65 5.73 -3.65 -9.85
N ASN A 66 5.02 -3.31 -8.79
CA ASN A 66 5.41 -2.25 -7.87
C ASN A 66 5.09 -2.67 -6.43
N VAL A 67 5.93 -2.24 -5.50
CA VAL A 67 5.70 -2.38 -4.06
C VAL A 67 5.67 -1.00 -3.44
N TYR A 68 4.56 -0.66 -2.78
CA TYR A 68 4.36 0.59 -2.06
C TYR A 68 4.04 0.35 -0.59
N ALA A 69 4.54 1.21 0.27
CA ALA A 69 4.05 1.41 1.63
C ALA A 69 3.33 2.75 1.73
N TYR A 70 2.12 2.73 2.29
CA TYR A 70 1.41 3.90 2.79
C TYR A 70 1.67 3.98 4.29
N ILE A 71 2.31 5.05 4.73
CA ILE A 71 2.65 5.28 6.14
C ILE A 71 1.75 6.39 6.66
N TYR A 72 0.95 6.09 7.68
CA TYR A 72 -0.05 7.00 8.23
C TYR A 72 0.46 7.74 9.47
N PRO A 73 -0.14 8.89 9.84
CA PRO A 73 0.30 9.71 10.98
C PRO A 73 0.43 8.99 12.33
N SER A 74 -0.27 7.87 12.52
CA SER A 74 -0.18 7.08 13.74
C SER A 74 1.13 6.28 13.88
N HIS A 75 1.82 5.99 12.76
CA HIS A 75 3.02 5.17 12.72
C HIS A 75 4.27 5.96 13.15
N PRO A 76 5.18 5.38 13.96
CA PRO A 76 6.38 6.09 14.44
C PRO A 76 7.30 6.62 13.34
N HIS A 77 7.41 5.91 12.21
CA HIS A 77 8.23 6.35 11.06
C HIS A 77 7.66 7.57 10.32
N PHE A 78 6.38 7.92 10.55
CA PHE A 78 5.75 9.04 9.85
C PHE A 78 6.45 10.38 10.15
N SER A 79 6.87 10.60 11.39
CA SER A 79 7.54 11.85 11.79
C SER A 79 8.94 12.02 11.21
N SER A 80 9.50 10.98 10.57
CA SER A 80 10.79 11.06 9.90
C SER A 80 10.71 11.71 8.52
N PHE A 81 9.52 11.77 7.92
CA PHE A 81 9.33 12.39 6.61
C PHE A 81 9.37 13.91 6.70
N GLY A 82 9.97 14.53 5.68
CA GLY A 82 9.86 15.95 5.42
C GLY A 82 8.63 16.31 4.59
N ASP A 83 8.42 17.61 4.38
CA ASP A 83 7.26 18.15 3.68
C ASP A 83 7.37 18.07 2.14
N ALA A 84 8.51 17.60 1.60
CA ALA A 84 8.76 17.51 0.17
C ALA A 84 8.63 16.07 -0.36
N GLU A 85 8.06 15.95 -1.56
CA GLU A 85 8.06 14.71 -2.35
C GLU A 85 9.46 14.43 -2.91
N ASP A 86 10.35 13.99 -2.03
CA ASP A 86 11.72 13.60 -2.36
C ASP A 86 11.95 12.15 -1.94
N MET A 87 12.22 11.25 -2.89
CA MET A 87 12.49 9.84 -2.63
C MET A 87 13.88 9.56 -2.06
N THR A 88 14.79 10.54 -2.13
CA THR A 88 16.17 10.42 -1.63
C THR A 88 16.30 10.79 -0.16
N GLN A 89 15.25 11.33 0.46
CA GLN A 89 15.25 11.68 1.88
C GLN A 89 15.48 10.44 2.76
N SER A 90 16.09 10.66 3.94
CA SER A 90 16.46 9.58 4.86
C SER A 90 15.28 8.68 5.27
N ALA A 91 14.07 9.22 5.38
CA ALA A 91 12.88 8.44 5.70
C ALA A 91 12.50 7.44 4.61
N CYS A 92 12.65 7.82 3.34
CA CYS A 92 12.41 6.93 2.20
C CYS A 92 13.50 5.87 2.11
N THR A 93 14.76 6.28 2.21
CA THR A 93 15.94 5.42 1.98
C THR A 93 16.22 4.45 3.12
N ALA A 94 15.64 4.68 4.30
CA ALA A 94 15.67 3.74 5.41
C ALA A 94 14.77 2.50 5.19
N LEU A 95 13.80 2.57 4.27
CA LEU A 95 12.90 1.46 3.97
C LEU A 95 13.65 0.37 3.17
N PRO A 96 13.42 -0.93 3.45
CA PRO A 96 14.05 -2.04 2.73
C PRO A 96 13.39 -2.25 1.36
N LEU A 97 13.55 -1.28 0.46
CA LEU A 97 12.97 -1.29 -0.88
C LEU A 97 13.97 -1.83 -1.91
N HIS A 98 13.46 -2.60 -2.88
CA HIS A 98 14.24 -3.15 -4.00
C HIS A 98 14.97 -2.04 -4.74
N ALA A 99 16.28 -2.20 -4.92
CA ALA A 99 17.14 -1.30 -5.69
C ALA A 99 17.00 0.20 -5.40
N TYR A 100 16.63 0.58 -4.15
CA TYR A 100 16.36 1.96 -3.69
C TYR A 100 14.92 2.46 -3.96
N PRO A 101 14.38 3.43 -3.19
CA PRO A 101 13.08 4.02 -3.50
C PRO A 101 13.06 4.71 -4.87
N SER A 102 12.07 4.37 -5.69
CA SER A 102 11.83 4.99 -7.02
C SER A 102 10.60 5.91 -7.03
N PHE A 103 9.82 5.91 -5.95
CA PHE A 103 8.59 6.67 -5.85
C PHE A 103 8.39 7.21 -4.43
N HIS A 104 8.03 8.49 -4.33
CA HIS A 104 7.50 9.09 -3.11
C HIS A 104 6.40 10.08 -3.47
N ARG A 105 5.26 9.98 -2.79
CA ARG A 105 4.13 10.88 -2.89
C ARG A 105 3.52 11.19 -1.53
N ILE A 106 3.16 12.44 -1.30
CA ILE A 106 2.48 12.90 -0.10
C ILE A 106 0.98 13.02 -0.42
N HIS A 107 0.16 12.29 0.31
CA HIS A 107 -1.29 12.44 0.23
C HIS A 107 -1.73 13.49 1.25
N LEU A 108 -2.40 14.54 0.79
CA LEU A 108 -2.88 15.63 1.64
C LEU A 108 -4.38 15.48 1.89
N ASP A 109 -4.79 15.72 3.13
CA ASP A 109 -6.19 15.90 3.47
C ASP A 109 -6.72 17.20 2.82
N SER A 110 -7.77 17.08 2.01
CA SER A 110 -8.27 18.19 1.20
C SER A 110 -8.81 19.37 2.00
N ARG A 111 -9.18 19.15 3.27
CA ARG A 111 -9.74 20.18 4.14
C ARG A 111 -8.68 20.91 4.93
N SER A 112 -7.73 20.18 5.51
CA SER A 112 -6.71 20.74 6.41
C SER A 112 -5.39 21.04 5.71
N GLY A 113 -5.17 20.49 4.52
CA GLY A 113 -3.89 20.55 3.81
C GLY A 113 -2.77 19.75 4.48
N LYS A 114 -3.08 18.97 5.52
CA LYS A 114 -2.09 18.18 6.26
C LYS A 114 -1.83 16.84 5.57
N ALA A 115 -0.59 16.37 5.65
CA ALA A 115 -0.24 15.03 5.20
C ALA A 115 -1.07 13.96 5.95
N CYS A 116 -1.81 13.14 5.20
CA CYS A 116 -2.60 12.03 5.70
C CYS A 116 -1.92 10.67 5.45
N SER A 117 -1.00 10.60 4.47
CA SER A 117 -0.08 9.47 4.31
C SER A 117 1.12 9.84 3.45
N HIS A 118 2.26 9.19 3.69
CA HIS A 118 3.36 9.12 2.75
C HIS A 118 3.28 7.78 2.01
N GLN A 119 3.21 7.83 0.68
CA GLN A 119 3.31 6.65 -0.17
C GLN A 119 4.73 6.57 -0.73
N VAL A 120 5.47 5.53 -0.35
CA VAL A 120 6.86 5.32 -0.79
C VAL A 120 6.97 3.91 -1.35
N GLY A 121 7.73 3.73 -2.42
CA GLY A 121 7.90 2.39 -2.99
C GLY A 121 9.01 2.28 -4.01
N SER A 122 9.05 1.10 -4.62
CA SER A 122 9.95 0.76 -5.71
C SER A 122 9.19 0.07 -6.84
N ASP A 123 9.55 0.45 -8.06
CA ASP A 123 9.04 -0.10 -9.29
C ASP A 123 10.02 -1.17 -9.81
N TYR A 124 9.53 -2.34 -10.19
CA TYR A 124 10.36 -3.46 -10.66
C TYR A 124 10.56 -3.35 -12.17
N GLY A 125 11.12 -2.22 -12.58
CA GLY A 125 11.37 -1.83 -13.96
C GLY A 125 12.61 -0.94 -14.07
N HIS A 126 13.61 -1.18 -13.23
CA HIS A 126 14.91 -0.52 -13.30
C HIS A 126 15.86 -1.24 -14.27
N LEU A 127 17.03 -0.63 -14.48
CA LEU A 127 18.14 -1.29 -15.14
C LEU A 127 18.47 -2.61 -14.41
N TYR A 128 18.48 -3.73 -15.15
CA TYR A 128 18.69 -5.10 -14.65
C TYR A 128 17.48 -5.74 -13.92
N ASP A 129 16.29 -5.14 -14.01
CA ASP A 129 15.04 -5.74 -13.55
C ASP A 129 14.23 -6.40 -14.67
N ASP A 130 14.83 -6.58 -15.85
CA ASP A 130 14.16 -7.06 -17.06
C ASP A 130 13.42 -8.39 -16.83
N GLN A 131 13.93 -9.27 -15.97
CA GLN A 131 13.26 -10.54 -15.62
C GLN A 131 11.85 -10.34 -15.04
N PHE A 132 11.60 -9.27 -14.29
CA PHE A 132 10.28 -9.03 -13.67
C PHE A 132 9.23 -8.67 -14.71
N SER A 133 9.65 -8.13 -15.86
CA SER A 133 8.76 -7.77 -16.95
C SER A 133 8.12 -8.97 -17.65
N PHE A 134 8.64 -10.18 -17.44
CA PHE A 134 8.13 -11.45 -17.98
C PHE A 134 7.32 -12.27 -16.96
N MET A 135 7.15 -11.76 -15.72
CA MET A 135 6.42 -12.46 -14.67
C MET A 135 4.93 -12.10 -14.72
N GLU A 136 4.12 -12.98 -15.29
CA GLU A 136 2.68 -12.74 -15.44
C GLU A 136 1.91 -12.91 -14.13
N ARG A 137 2.29 -13.92 -13.33
CA ARG A 137 1.50 -14.35 -12.18
C ARG A 137 2.23 -14.10 -10.87
N PRO A 138 1.51 -13.95 -9.75
CA PRO A 138 2.11 -13.80 -8.43
C PRO A 138 3.13 -14.87 -8.07
N GLU A 139 2.92 -16.12 -8.50
CA GLU A 139 3.83 -17.23 -8.21
C GLU A 139 5.18 -17.07 -8.93
N ASP A 140 5.15 -16.49 -10.14
CA ASP A 140 6.36 -16.20 -10.93
C ASP A 140 7.09 -14.98 -10.34
N ALA A 141 6.34 -14.04 -9.76
CA ALA A 141 6.82 -12.82 -9.10
C ALA A 141 7.15 -12.98 -7.60
N ALA A 142 7.49 -14.19 -7.14
CA ALA A 142 7.71 -14.48 -5.72
C ALA A 142 8.75 -13.56 -5.03
N ALA A 143 9.73 -13.04 -5.78
CA ALA A 143 10.69 -12.07 -5.25
C ALA A 143 10.04 -10.71 -4.88
N VAL A 144 9.11 -10.21 -5.69
CA VAL A 144 8.35 -8.98 -5.42
C VAL A 144 7.59 -9.09 -4.10
N PHE A 145 6.94 -10.24 -3.87
CA PHE A 145 6.17 -10.48 -2.65
C PHE A 145 7.07 -10.65 -1.42
N ARG A 146 8.25 -11.28 -1.57
CA ARG A 146 9.23 -11.39 -0.48
C ARG A 146 9.75 -10.02 -0.05
N ASP A 147 9.98 -9.11 -0.99
CA ASP A 147 10.38 -7.74 -0.67
C ASP A 147 9.24 -6.95 -0.01
N ALA A 148 7.99 -7.18 -0.45
CA ALA A 148 6.81 -6.64 0.24
C ALA A 148 6.66 -7.16 1.67
N ASP A 149 6.96 -8.44 1.92
CA ASP A 149 6.98 -9.02 3.27
C ASP A 149 8.10 -8.42 4.13
N ALA A 150 9.31 -8.25 3.58
CA ALA A 150 10.42 -7.58 4.29
C ALA A 150 10.07 -6.14 4.68
N LEU A 151 9.41 -5.40 3.78
CA LEU A 151 8.91 -4.06 4.05
C LEU A 151 7.83 -4.06 5.15
N TYR A 152 6.90 -5.01 5.11
CA TYR A 152 5.87 -5.17 6.12
C TYR A 152 6.46 -5.45 7.51
N ASP A 153 7.42 -6.38 7.59
CA ASP A 153 8.05 -6.77 8.84
C ASP A 153 8.84 -5.61 9.44
N TRP A 154 9.62 -4.89 8.62
CA TRP A 154 10.39 -3.72 9.04
C TRP A 154 9.52 -2.60 9.62
N LEU A 155 8.33 -2.36 9.03
CA LEU A 155 7.35 -1.39 9.53
C LEU A 155 6.68 -1.90 10.80
N SER A 156 6.29 -3.18 10.83
CA SER A 156 5.69 -3.83 12.01
C SER A 156 6.56 -3.73 13.25
N GLU A 157 7.86 -4.03 13.11
CA GLU A 157 8.83 -3.93 14.21
C GLU A 157 8.86 -2.51 14.80
N ARG A 158 8.86 -1.48 13.95
CA ARG A 158 8.86 -0.07 14.38
C ARG A 158 7.54 0.36 14.96
N ALA A 159 6.42 -0.15 14.47
CA ALA A 159 5.12 0.09 15.08
C ALA A 159 5.07 -0.45 16.52
N ALA A 160 5.76 -1.56 16.81
CA ALA A 160 5.80 -2.19 18.13
C ALA A 160 6.71 -1.48 19.14
N THR A 161 7.73 -0.71 18.71
CA THR A 161 8.66 -0.01 19.62
C THR A 161 8.04 1.19 20.33
N LYS A 162 6.84 1.62 19.93
CA LYS A 162 6.04 2.59 20.68
C LYS A 162 5.56 1.94 21.99
N LYS A 163 6.45 1.84 22.98
CA LYS A 163 6.05 1.54 24.36
C LYS A 163 4.92 2.52 24.70
N PRO A 164 3.78 2.04 25.24
CA PRO A 164 2.79 2.96 25.79
C PRO A 164 3.56 3.85 26.75
N GLN A 165 3.50 5.16 26.52
CA GLN A 165 4.04 6.15 27.44
C GLN A 165 3.32 5.85 28.75
N ALA A 166 3.97 5.11 29.64
CA ALA A 166 3.43 4.84 30.95
C ALA A 166 3.19 6.22 31.53
N LEU A 167 1.92 6.51 31.85
CA LEU A 167 1.54 7.71 32.58
C LEU A 167 2.40 7.73 33.85
N GLN A 168 3.51 8.47 33.81
CA GLN A 168 4.31 8.80 34.97
C GLN A 168 3.49 9.84 35.75
N HIS A 169 2.36 9.39 36.30
CA HIS A 169 1.56 10.17 37.22
C HIS A 169 2.31 10.19 38.54
N CYS A 170 2.83 11.37 38.85
CA CYS A 170 3.11 11.93 40.15
C CYS A 170 2.62 11.07 41.32
N ALA A 171 3.50 10.27 41.90
CA ALA A 171 3.33 9.71 43.23
C ALA A 171 4.57 10.06 44.03
N ASP A 172 4.74 11.35 44.33
CA ASP A 172 5.67 11.86 45.35
C ASP A 172 5.17 13.24 45.81
N ALA A 173 4.13 13.22 46.63
CA ALA A 173 3.72 14.36 47.46
C ALA A 173 2.82 13.88 48.61
N ILE A 174 3.38 13.15 49.59
CA ILE A 174 2.93 13.14 51.00
C ILE A 174 4.16 13.01 51.89
#